data_AF-A0A354SCU8-F1
#
_entry.id   AF-A0A354SCU8-F1
#
_cell.length_a   1.000
_cell.length_b   1.000
_cell.length_c   1.000
_cell.angle_alpha   90.00
_cell.angle_beta   90.00
_cell.angle_gamma   90.00
#
_symmetry.space_group_name_H-M   'P 1'
#
loop_
_entity.id
_entity.type
_entity.pdbx_description
1 polymer ?
#
loop_
_entity_poly.entity_id
_entity_poly.type
_entity_poly.pdbx_seq_one_letter_code
_entity_poly.pdbx_strand_id
1 'polypeptide(L)'
;MAMTLPDDQSRFRCAHCGNLTRFTVVRTSRVEEFWHLDMAGVPVIEERKVLSEEVEQVACRWCSATDRVEVVPRPEFGGPASEGPGDGGV
;
A
#
# COMPACT_ATOMS: atom_id res chain seq x y z
N MET A 1 -14.56 4.61 2.93
CA MET A 1 -13.78 4.97 1.73
C MET A 1 -12.80 3.85 1.50
N ALA A 2 -12.87 3.15 0.38
CA ALA A 2 -11.85 2.17 0.02
C ALA A 2 -10.57 2.94 -0.31
N MET A 3 -9.51 2.73 0.47
CA MET A 3 -8.19 3.26 0.14
C MET A 3 -7.58 2.38 -0.96
N THR A 4 -6.91 2.99 -1.94
CA THR A 4 -6.17 2.24 -2.95
C THR A 4 -4.71 2.07 -2.51
N LEU A 5 -4.06 0.99 -2.96
CA LEU A 5 -2.62 0.87 -2.79
C LEU A 5 -1.90 1.88 -3.67
N PRO A 6 -0.74 2.40 -3.22
CA PRO A 6 0.13 3.20 -4.07
C PRO A 6 0.67 2.37 -5.25
N ASP A 7 0.86 3.06 -6.36
CA ASP A 7 1.54 2.61 -7.57
C ASP A 7 2.88 3.34 -7.74
N ASP A 8 3.53 3.21 -8.90
CA ASP A 8 4.82 3.85 -9.17
C ASP A 8 4.79 5.39 -9.09
N GLN A 9 3.60 5.98 -9.21
CA GLN A 9 3.35 7.42 -9.26
C GLN A 9 2.75 7.98 -7.97
N SER A 10 2.56 7.14 -6.95
CA SER A 10 1.94 7.53 -5.69
C SER A 10 2.64 6.89 -4.48
N ARG A 11 2.32 7.38 -3.29
CA ARG A 11 2.84 6.85 -2.03
C ARG A 11 1.87 7.11 -0.89
N PHE A 12 2.03 6.36 0.19
CA PHE A 12 1.35 6.69 1.44
C PHE A 12 2.03 7.86 2.15
N ARG A 13 1.21 8.73 2.74
CA ARG A 13 1.62 9.75 3.70
C ARG A 13 0.71 9.68 4.91
N CYS A 14 1.30 9.70 6.10
CA CYS A 14 0.55 9.93 7.32
C CYS A 14 0.44 11.45 7.52
N ALA A 15 -0.76 12.01 7.35
CA ALA A 15 -1.01 13.44 7.53
C ALA A 15 -0.78 13.90 8.98
N HIS A 16 -0.84 12.97 9.93
CA HIS A 16 -0.61 13.25 11.34
C HIS A 16 0.88 13.47 11.67
N CYS A 17 1.70 12.43 11.51
CA CYS A 17 3.11 12.48 11.93
C CYS A 17 4.10 12.70 10.77
N GLY A 18 3.62 12.80 9.53
CA GLY A 18 4.46 13.00 8.34
C GLY A 18 5.23 11.75 7.87
N ASN A 19 4.97 10.57 8.45
CA ASN A 19 5.64 9.33 8.02
C ASN A 19 5.27 8.98 6.57
N LEU A 20 6.27 8.57 5.78
CA LEU A 20 6.13 8.21 4.37
C LEU A 20 6.58 6.78 4.05
N THR A 21 7.16 6.05 5.02
CA THR A 21 7.98 4.86 4.71
C THR A 21 7.52 3.58 5.37
N ARG A 22 6.67 3.63 6.42
CA ARG A 22 6.30 2.44 7.20
C ARG A 22 4.81 2.39 7.52
N PHE A 23 4.09 1.45 6.91
CA PHE A 23 2.66 1.25 7.13
C PHE A 23 2.33 -0.24 7.25
N THR A 24 1.34 -0.58 8.06
CA THR A 24 0.67 -1.89 7.98
C THR A 24 -0.51 -1.77 7.03
N VAL A 25 -0.65 -2.71 6.11
CA VAL A 25 -1.82 -2.80 5.24
C VAL A 25 -2.49 -4.14 5.49
N VAL A 26 -3.81 -4.10 5.74
CA VAL A 26 -4.69 -5.28 5.71
C VAL A 26 -5.51 -5.19 4.44
N ARG A 27 -5.51 -6.25 3.63
CA ARG A 27 -6.24 -6.31 2.38
C ARG A 27 -6.75 -7.73 2.10
N THR A 28 -7.88 -7.80 1.41
CA THR A 28 -8.40 -9.03 0.81
C THR A 28 -8.14 -9.00 -0.69
N SER A 29 -7.49 -10.04 -1.22
CA SER A 29 -7.24 -10.20 -2.66
C SER A 29 -7.88 -11.50 -3.15
N ARG A 30 -8.65 -11.42 -4.24
CA ARG A 30 -9.13 -12.59 -4.98
C ARG A 30 -8.24 -12.79 -6.20
N VAL A 31 -7.61 -13.95 -6.29
CA VAL A 31 -6.65 -14.28 -7.36
C VAL A 31 -7.05 -15.57 -8.07
N GLU A 32 -6.74 -15.64 -9.35
CA GLU A 32 -6.75 -16.85 -10.16
C GLU A 32 -5.30 -17.18 -10.52
N GLU A 33 -4.90 -18.44 -10.36
CA GLU A 33 -3.51 -18.86 -10.54
C GLU A 33 -3.43 -20.17 -11.33
N PHE A 34 -2.49 -20.23 -12.26
CA PHE A 34 -2.13 -21.46 -12.95
C PHE A 34 -0.96 -22.12 -12.22
N TRP A 35 -1.27 -23.28 -11.61
CA TRP A 35 -0.32 -24.07 -10.86
C TRP A 35 0.21 -25.19 -11.76
N HIS A 36 1.51 -25.17 -12.02
CA HIS A 36 2.22 -26.27 -12.65
C HIS A 36 2.94 -27.07 -11.57
N LEU A 37 2.69 -28.37 -11.54
CA LEU A 37 3.36 -29.30 -10.65
C LEU A 37 4.30 -30.17 -11.49
N ASP A 38 5.54 -30.33 -11.01
CA ASP A 38 6.43 -31.33 -11.61
C ASP A 38 5.96 -32.77 -11.30
N MET A 39 6.64 -33.76 -11.88
CA MET A 39 6.30 -35.17 -11.65
C MET A 39 6.51 -35.63 -10.20
N ALA A 40 7.30 -34.90 -9.39
CA ALA A 40 7.49 -35.17 -7.97
C ALA A 40 6.45 -34.45 -7.09
N GLY A 41 5.59 -33.60 -7.68
CA GLY A 41 4.55 -32.84 -7.00
C GLY A 41 4.99 -31.49 -6.45
N VAL A 42 6.17 -30.97 -6.84
CA VAL A 42 6.64 -29.64 -6.41
C VAL A 42 5.89 -28.56 -7.20
N PRO A 43 5.20 -27.62 -6.54
CA PRO A 43 4.40 -26.61 -7.24
C PRO A 43 5.20 -25.37 -7.64
N VAL A 44 4.88 -24.84 -8.82
CA VAL A 44 5.25 -23.51 -9.29
C VAL A 44 4.00 -22.80 -9.80
N ILE A 45 3.84 -21.52 -9.44
CA ILE A 45 2.79 -20.67 -10.02
C ILE A 45 3.38 -20.01 -11.26
N GLU A 46 2.91 -20.41 -12.44
CA GLU A 46 3.40 -19.87 -13.71
C GLU A 46 2.66 -18.60 -14.12
N GLU A 47 1.37 -18.52 -13.82
CA GLU A 47 0.55 -17.34 -14.08
C GLU A 47 -0.29 -16.98 -12.86
N ARG A 48 -0.39 -15.68 -12.58
CA ARG A 48 -1.25 -15.13 -11.53
C ARG A 48 -2.01 -13.93 -12.07
N LYS A 49 -3.33 -13.96 -11.90
CA LYS A 49 -4.23 -12.86 -12.24
C LYS A 49 -4.99 -12.42 -11.00
N VAL A 50 -4.87 -11.13 -10.65
CA VAL A 50 -5.68 -10.53 -9.59
C VAL A 50 -7.06 -10.19 -10.15
N LEU A 51 -8.10 -10.80 -9.61
CA LEU A 51 -9.49 -10.60 -10.03
C LEU A 51 -10.14 -9.42 -9.31
N SER A 52 -9.85 -9.27 -8.02
CA SER A 52 -10.28 -8.14 -7.21
C SER A 52 -9.34 -7.94 -6.03
N GLU A 53 -9.22 -6.69 -5.58
CA GLU A 53 -8.43 -6.33 -4.40
C GLU A 53 -9.17 -5.24 -3.62
N GLU A 54 -9.28 -5.44 -2.31
CA GLU A 54 -9.93 -4.52 -1.38
C GLU A 54 -8.98 -4.25 -0.21
N VAL A 55 -8.63 -2.98 0.02
CA VAL A 55 -7.86 -2.57 1.18
C VAL A 55 -8.81 -2.31 2.34
N GLU A 56 -8.66 -3.09 3.40
CA GLU A 56 -9.48 -3.03 4.60
C GLU A 56 -8.99 -1.96 5.57
N GLN A 57 -7.67 -1.87 5.75
CA GLN A 57 -7.07 -0.93 6.70
C GLN A 57 -5.63 -0.58 6.31
N VAL A 58 -5.26 0.68 6.51
CA VAL A 58 -3.87 1.14 6.50
C VAL A 58 -3.56 1.82 7.83
N ALA A 59 -2.47 1.41 8.49
CA ALA A 59 -2.05 1.97 9.77
C ALA A 59 -0.61 2.50 9.70
N CYS A 60 -0.39 3.73 10.15
CA CYS A 60 0.95 4.30 10.29
C CYS A 60 1.73 3.54 11.38
N ARG A 61 2.90 2.99 11.05
CA ARG A 61 3.73 2.25 12.05
C ARG A 61 4.41 3.15 13.08
N TRP A 62 4.38 4.46 12.89
CA TRP A 62 5.01 5.42 13.80
C TRP A 62 4.06 5.91 14.90
N CYS A 63 2.87 6.38 14.52
CA CYS A 63 1.89 6.95 15.44
C CYS A 63 0.61 6.10 15.60
N SER A 64 0.52 4.96 14.89
CA SER A 64 -0.66 4.08 14.89
C SER A 64 -1.94 4.67 14.32
N ALA A 65 -1.90 5.87 13.73
CA ALA A 65 -3.08 6.46 13.08
C ALA A 65 -3.55 5.61 11.88
N THR A 66 -4.86 5.38 11.81
CA THR A 66 -5.52 4.59 10.75
C THR A 66 -6.42 5.44 9.85
N ASP A 67 -6.86 6.59 10.34
CA ASP A 67 -7.79 7.53 9.68
C ASP A 67 -7.07 8.75 9.07
N ARG A 68 -5.77 8.89 9.33
CA ARG A 68 -4.91 10.00 8.84
C ARG A 68 -3.89 9.54 7.80
N VAL A 69 -4.11 8.40 7.14
CA VAL A 69 -3.26 7.95 6.03
C VAL A 69 -3.89 8.36 4.71
N GLU A 70 -3.11 8.98 3.84
CA GLU A 70 -3.52 9.46 2.53
C GLU A 70 -2.59 8.91 1.45
N VAL A 71 -3.12 8.76 0.23
CA VAL A 71 -2.32 8.47 -0.96
C VAL A 71 -2.01 9.79 -1.63
N VAL A 72 -0.73 10.12 -1.75
CA VAL A 72 -0.24 11.36 -2.37
C VAL A 72 0.61 11.03 -3.59
N PRO A 73 0.72 11.93 -4.58
CA PRO A 73 1.64 11.75 -5.69
C PRO A 73 3.07 11.51 -5.19
N ARG A 74 3.79 10.62 -5.87
CA ARG A 74 5.23 10.48 -5.68
C ARG A 74 5.91 11.66 -6.40
N PRO A 75 6.89 12.33 -5.78
CA PRO A 75 7.56 13.43 -6.44
C PRO A 75 8.51 12.87 -7.49
N GLU A 76 8.47 13.39 -8.70
CA GLU A 76 9.57 13.24 -9.65
C GLU A 76 10.65 14.24 -9.24
N PHE A 77 11.81 13.75 -8.78
CA PHE A 77 13.01 14.52 -8.40
C PHE A 77 12.75 15.89 -7.72
N GLY A 78 12.81 15.93 -6.38
CA GLY A 78 12.84 17.19 -5.62
C GLY A 78 11.65 17.46 -4.69
N GLY A 79 10.67 16.56 -4.59
CA GLY A 79 9.52 16.74 -3.68
C GLY A 79 8.51 17.77 -4.23
N PRO A 80 7.18 17.59 -4.10
CA PRO A 80 6.25 18.68 -4.34
C PRO A 80 6.49 19.77 -3.28
N ALA A 81 6.64 21.01 -3.72
CA ALA A 81 6.87 22.16 -2.83
C ALA A 81 5.73 22.41 -1.83
N SER A 82 4.55 21.81 -2.06
CA SER A 82 3.34 21.94 -1.24
C SER A 82 3.19 20.86 -0.16
N GLU A 83 4.07 19.85 -0.09
CA GLU A 83 4.01 18.87 1.00
C GLU A 83 4.50 19.48 2.31
N GLY A 84 3.55 19.90 3.13
CA GLY A 84 3.81 20.41 4.46
C GLY A 84 4.27 19.32 5.44
N PRO A 85 4.92 19.71 6.56
CA PRO A 85 5.12 18.83 7.71
C PRO A 85 3.80 18.19 8.17
N GLY A 86 3.87 17.01 8.79
CA GLY A 86 2.70 16.46 9.50
C GLY A 86 2.18 17.44 10.55
N ASP A 87 0.90 17.37 10.90
CA ASP A 87 0.27 18.29 11.86
C ASP A 87 0.82 18.18 13.30
N GLY A 88 1.71 17.22 13.56
CA GLY A 88 2.50 17.16 14.79
C GLY A 88 1.69 16.74 16.03
N GLY A 89 0.40 16.43 15.85
CA GLY A 89 -0.46 15.84 16.86
C GLY A 89 -0.59 16.60 18.17
N VAL A 90 -1.18 17.80 18.10
CA VAL A 90 -1.80 18.47 19.26
C VAL A 90 -3.27 18.09 19.39
#